data_AF-A0A3D5X6Z2-F1
#
_entry.id   AF-A0A3D5X6Z2-F1
#
_cell.length_a   1.000
_cell.length_b   1.000
_cell.length_c   1.000
_cell.angle_alpha   90.00
_cell.angle_beta   90.00
_cell.angle_gamma   90.00
#
_symmetry.space_group_name_H-M   'P 1'
#
loop_
_entity.id
_entity.type
_entity.pdbx_description
1 polymer ?
#
loop_
_entity_poly.entity_id
_entity_poly.type
_entity_poly.pdbx_seq_one_letter_code
_entity_poly.pdbx_strand_id
1 'polypeptide(L)'
;MTDLIINPKVNYPFILTDASKGLVYISGISIPENSTSFYLPLMSWVDDYLTSQDSSLTVYFEMLYFGNRTSKAFFDIFQLLDKHHNNKKQIEINWFYHPDDEEMMENGEEFAGFFNYPFNIKEKPMVSKFIAERTSNSPLVNFNQSGEVNIEGTSTNGKPWEYYYPIILWLDTIRFSLLAVKIKVDIYLNRIDKLNQYYIKAIVSGLELVKDTEDNEVELVWKYSNNEIKSIGDDILLKSTIPFKFEKVQQPQ
;
A
#
# COMPACT_ATOMS: atom_id res chain seq x y z
N MET A 1 -8.63 -17.51 5.69
CA MET A 1 -7.29 -17.00 6.03
C MET A 1 -7.40 -15.50 6.27
N THR A 2 -6.66 -14.95 7.23
CA THR A 2 -6.65 -13.49 7.48
C THR A 2 -5.56 -12.84 6.65
N ASP A 3 -5.87 -11.72 6.01
CA ASP A 3 -4.91 -10.94 5.23
C ASP A 3 -3.87 -10.26 6.13
N LEU A 4 -2.64 -10.17 5.63
CA LEU A 4 -1.53 -9.48 6.26
C LEU A 4 -1.49 -8.04 5.75
N ILE A 5 -1.42 -7.09 6.68
CA ILE A 5 -1.25 -5.67 6.39
C ILE A 5 -0.10 -5.15 7.26
N ILE A 6 0.93 -4.61 6.61
CA ILE A 6 2.06 -3.93 7.26
C ILE A 6 2.13 -2.51 6.69
N ASN A 7 1.95 -1.50 7.54
CA ASN A 7 2.01 -0.10 7.12
C ASN A 7 3.46 0.31 6.81
N PRO A 8 3.67 1.16 5.79
CA PRO A 8 5.00 1.63 5.44
C PRO A 8 5.58 2.51 6.55
N LYS A 9 6.91 2.51 6.65
CA LYS A 9 7.72 3.44 7.47
C LYS A 9 8.95 3.83 6.65
N VAL A 10 9.79 4.72 7.18
CA VAL A 10 10.98 5.26 6.48
C VAL A 10 11.82 4.15 5.83
N ASN A 11 12.07 3.05 6.56
CA ASN A 11 12.94 1.93 6.17
C ASN A 11 12.19 0.62 5.90
N TYR A 12 10.85 0.63 6.00
CA TYR A 12 10.02 -0.59 5.95
C TYR A 12 8.94 -0.43 4.88
N PRO A 13 8.79 -1.40 3.97
CA PRO A 13 7.82 -1.29 2.89
C PRO A 13 6.41 -1.52 3.42
N PHE A 14 5.44 -1.09 2.63
CA PHE A 14 4.07 -1.54 2.73
C PHE A 14 3.99 -3.00 2.27
N ILE A 15 3.26 -3.83 3.03
CA ILE A 15 2.91 -5.20 2.61
C ILE A 15 1.40 -5.38 2.78
N LEU A 16 0.76 -5.87 1.73
CA LEU A 16 -0.65 -6.23 1.73
C LEU A 16 -0.84 -7.58 1.07
N THR A 17 -1.66 -8.44 1.67
CA THR A 17 -2.14 -9.66 1.02
C THR A 17 -3.65 -9.63 0.85
N ASP A 18 -4.15 -10.36 -0.14
CA ASP A 18 -5.58 -10.53 -0.41
C ASP A 18 -5.83 -11.98 -0.80
N ALA A 19 -6.22 -12.80 0.18
CA ALA A 19 -6.53 -14.21 -0.02
C ALA A 19 -7.74 -14.43 -0.92
N SER A 20 -8.63 -13.43 -1.09
CA SER A 20 -9.83 -13.58 -1.93
C SER A 20 -9.53 -13.47 -3.42
N LYS A 21 -8.46 -12.74 -3.76
CA LYS A 21 -7.99 -12.56 -5.14
C LYS A 21 -6.67 -13.26 -5.44
N GLY A 22 -6.00 -13.79 -4.42
CA GLY A 22 -4.67 -14.37 -4.56
C GLY A 22 -3.62 -13.33 -4.90
N LEU A 23 -3.61 -12.21 -4.16
CA LEU A 23 -2.70 -11.10 -4.43
C LEU A 23 -1.79 -10.83 -3.24
N VAL A 24 -0.56 -10.45 -3.53
CA VAL A 24 0.41 -9.90 -2.57
C VAL A 24 0.96 -8.61 -3.18
N TYR A 25 1.04 -7.56 -2.40
CA TYR A 25 1.65 -6.29 -2.76
C TYR A 25 2.78 -5.97 -1.79
N ILE A 26 3.94 -5.61 -2.32
CA ILE A 26 5.12 -5.18 -1.55
C ILE A 26 5.60 -3.89 -2.21
N SER A 27 5.58 -2.78 -1.49
CA SER A 27 5.93 -1.47 -2.07
C SER A 27 6.67 -0.55 -1.11
N GLY A 28 7.58 0.27 -1.63
CA GLY A 28 8.28 1.30 -0.87
C GLY A 28 9.77 1.04 -0.70
N ILE A 29 10.34 1.49 0.43
CA ILE A 29 11.75 1.24 0.78
C ILE A 29 11.84 0.02 1.70
N SER A 30 12.78 -0.89 1.42
CA SER A 30 13.07 -2.04 2.28
C SER A 30 14.53 -2.13 2.70
N ILE A 31 14.84 -1.49 3.82
CA ILE A 31 16.10 -1.62 4.56
C ILE A 31 15.85 -1.85 6.07
N PRO A 32 15.02 -2.85 6.45
CA PRO A 32 14.85 -3.21 7.84
C PRO A 32 16.18 -3.69 8.45
N GLU A 33 16.39 -3.47 9.75
CA GLU A 33 17.60 -3.94 10.46
C GLU A 33 17.81 -5.45 10.32
N ASN A 34 16.69 -6.19 10.30
CA ASN A 34 16.63 -7.63 10.08
C ASN A 34 15.56 -7.96 9.01
N SER A 35 15.96 -7.97 7.73
CA SER A 35 15.09 -8.32 6.60
C SER A 35 14.50 -9.72 6.71
N THR A 36 15.27 -10.72 7.12
CA THR A 36 14.76 -12.09 7.26
C THR A 36 13.58 -12.15 8.22
N SER A 37 13.75 -11.64 9.44
CA SER A 37 12.66 -11.65 10.43
C SER A 37 11.47 -10.78 10.01
N PHE A 38 11.72 -9.68 9.29
CA PHE A 38 10.66 -8.80 8.81
C PHE A 38 9.74 -9.49 7.78
N TYR A 39 10.28 -10.30 6.86
CA TYR A 39 9.50 -10.98 5.83
C TYR A 39 8.93 -12.34 6.24
N LEU A 40 9.31 -12.89 7.41
CA LEU A 40 8.77 -14.17 7.91
C LEU A 40 7.23 -14.23 7.93
N PRO A 41 6.49 -13.20 8.41
CA PRO A 41 5.02 -13.23 8.39
C PRO A 41 4.46 -13.34 6.97
N LEU A 42 5.07 -12.67 5.99
CA LEU A 42 4.65 -12.76 4.59
C LEU A 42 4.96 -14.15 4.02
N MET A 43 6.15 -14.70 4.25
CA MET A 43 6.50 -16.03 3.77
C MET A 43 5.57 -17.10 4.35
N SER A 44 5.26 -17.02 5.66
CA SER A 44 4.29 -17.92 6.29
C SER A 44 2.91 -17.80 5.64
N TRP A 45 2.45 -16.57 5.38
CA TRP A 45 1.18 -16.35 4.71
C TRP A 45 1.17 -16.93 3.29
N VAL A 46 2.25 -16.75 2.52
CA VAL A 46 2.36 -17.29 1.15
C VAL A 46 2.33 -18.82 1.17
N ASP A 47 3.08 -19.46 2.07
CA ASP A 47 3.14 -20.92 2.18
C ASP A 47 1.78 -21.51 2.58
N ASP A 48 1.12 -20.90 3.57
CA ASP A 48 -0.22 -21.29 4.02
C ASP A 48 -1.28 -21.11 2.92
N TYR A 49 -1.24 -19.99 2.18
CA TYR A 49 -2.17 -19.71 1.08
C TYR A 49 -2.04 -20.75 -0.04
N LEU A 50 -0.81 -20.98 -0.52
CA LEU A 50 -0.53 -21.90 -1.62
C LEU A 50 -0.74 -23.37 -1.24
N THR A 51 -0.58 -23.72 0.05
CA THR A 51 -0.87 -25.07 0.55
C THR A 51 -2.37 -25.31 0.69
N SER A 52 -3.13 -24.30 1.12
CA SER A 52 -4.56 -24.46 1.45
C SER A 52 -5.51 -24.28 0.28
N GLN A 53 -5.08 -23.60 -0.80
CA GLN A 53 -5.93 -23.28 -1.95
C GLN A 53 -5.31 -23.75 -3.27
N ASP A 54 -6.14 -24.20 -4.21
CA ASP A 54 -5.77 -24.44 -5.61
C ASP A 54 -5.97 -23.18 -6.48
N SER A 55 -5.69 -22.02 -5.89
CA SER A 55 -5.82 -20.71 -6.52
C SER A 55 -4.48 -20.22 -7.04
N SER A 56 -4.51 -19.31 -8.03
CA SER A 56 -3.33 -18.58 -8.44
C SER A 56 -2.86 -17.60 -7.36
N LEU A 57 -1.58 -17.27 -7.37
CA LEU A 57 -1.00 -16.18 -6.59
C LEU A 57 -0.24 -15.23 -7.51
N THR A 58 -0.60 -13.95 -7.48
CA THR A 58 0.14 -12.89 -8.16
C THR A 58 0.77 -11.97 -7.14
N VAL A 59 2.07 -11.76 -7.24
CA VAL A 59 2.83 -10.87 -6.35
C VAL A 59 3.31 -9.64 -7.11
N TYR A 60 2.98 -8.47 -6.58
CA TYR A 60 3.36 -7.17 -7.09
C TYR A 60 4.52 -6.63 -6.24
N PHE A 61 5.68 -6.47 -6.85
CA PHE A 61 6.84 -5.80 -6.26
C PHE A 61 6.94 -4.40 -6.86
N GLU A 62 6.85 -3.37 -6.02
CA GLU A 62 6.99 -1.97 -6.43
C GLU A 62 7.97 -1.26 -5.50
N MET A 63 9.25 -1.59 -5.66
CA MET A 63 10.30 -1.13 -4.76
C MET A 63 10.89 0.19 -5.23
N LEU A 64 11.16 1.07 -4.27
CA LEU A 64 11.81 2.35 -4.48
C LEU A 64 13.29 2.27 -4.14
N TYR A 65 13.62 1.45 -3.13
CA TYR A 65 14.98 1.08 -2.79
C TYR A 65 14.95 -0.16 -1.90
N PHE A 66 15.92 -1.05 -2.03
CA PHE A 66 16.12 -2.13 -1.08
C PHE A 66 17.61 -2.44 -0.91
N GLY A 67 18.00 -2.78 0.31
CA GLY A 67 19.40 -3.10 0.62
C GLY A 67 19.74 -4.59 0.41
N ASN A 68 21.03 -4.92 0.42
CA ASN A 68 21.53 -6.30 0.20
C ASN A 68 20.88 -7.35 1.11
N ARG A 69 20.58 -7.01 2.38
CA ARG A 69 19.89 -7.93 3.30
C ARG A 69 18.47 -8.25 2.84
N THR A 70 17.79 -7.28 2.26
CA THR A 70 16.47 -7.46 1.66
C THR A 70 16.55 -8.25 0.37
N SER A 71 17.57 -8.02 -0.47
CA SER A 71 17.80 -8.84 -1.68
C SER A 71 17.82 -10.34 -1.35
N LYS A 72 18.52 -10.73 -0.28
CA LYS A 72 18.47 -12.12 0.21
C LYS A 72 17.05 -12.56 0.61
N ALA A 73 16.30 -11.75 1.35
CA ALA A 73 14.96 -12.09 1.77
C ALA A 73 13.98 -12.23 0.58
N PHE A 74 14.12 -11.38 -0.44
CA PHE A 74 13.38 -11.49 -1.69
C PHE A 74 13.71 -12.79 -2.43
N PHE A 75 15.00 -13.13 -2.53
CA PHE A 75 15.41 -14.41 -3.08
C PHE A 75 14.79 -15.59 -2.34
N ASP A 76 14.80 -15.56 -1.00
CA ASP A 76 14.17 -16.60 -0.17
C ASP A 76 12.63 -16.68 -0.43
N ILE A 77 11.94 -15.55 -0.64
CA ILE A 77 10.53 -15.50 -1.06
C ILE A 77 10.34 -16.14 -2.45
N PHE A 78 11.18 -15.78 -3.42
CA PHE A 78 11.10 -16.33 -4.78
C PHE A 78 11.37 -17.84 -4.81
N GLN A 79 12.31 -18.34 -4.00
CA GLN A 79 12.54 -19.78 -3.84
C GLN A 79 11.32 -20.51 -3.25
N LEU A 80 10.65 -19.90 -2.26
CA LEU A 80 9.40 -20.44 -1.73
C LEU A 80 8.32 -20.55 -2.82
N LEU A 81 8.18 -19.50 -3.63
CA LEU A 81 7.26 -19.49 -4.75
C LEU A 81 7.62 -20.55 -5.81
N ASP A 82 8.89 -20.69 -6.17
CA ASP A 82 9.36 -21.71 -7.12
C ASP A 82 9.01 -23.13 -6.66
N LYS A 83 9.20 -23.43 -5.36
CA LYS A 83 8.81 -24.71 -4.77
C LYS A 83 7.32 -25.01 -5.01
N HIS A 84 6.44 -24.03 -4.82
CA HIS A 84 5.00 -24.17 -5.06
C HIS A 84 4.66 -24.25 -6.55
N HIS A 85 5.37 -23.50 -7.39
CA HIS A 85 5.23 -23.57 -8.84
C HIS A 85 5.56 -24.97 -9.37
N ASN A 86 6.65 -25.57 -8.88
CA ASN A 86 7.05 -26.95 -9.21
C ASN A 86 5.97 -27.97 -8.80
N ASN A 87 5.17 -27.65 -7.77
CA ASN A 87 3.98 -28.39 -7.36
C ASN A 87 2.71 -28.00 -8.13
N LYS A 88 2.86 -27.39 -9.32
CA LYS A 88 1.79 -27.01 -10.25
C LYS A 88 0.87 -25.89 -9.78
N LYS A 89 1.28 -25.10 -8.78
CA LYS A 89 0.58 -23.86 -8.43
C LYS A 89 0.82 -22.79 -9.51
N GLN A 90 -0.21 -22.01 -9.81
CA GLN A 90 -0.12 -20.89 -10.74
C GLN A 90 0.42 -19.68 -9.98
N ILE A 91 1.61 -19.23 -10.37
CA ILE A 91 2.32 -18.13 -9.70
C ILE A 91 2.76 -17.14 -10.75
N GLU A 92 2.58 -15.86 -10.47
CA GLU A 92 3.06 -14.75 -11.28
C GLU A 92 3.73 -13.70 -10.40
N ILE A 93 4.89 -13.22 -10.83
CA ILE A 93 5.50 -12.00 -10.29
C ILE A 93 5.29 -10.87 -11.29
N ASN A 94 4.88 -9.71 -10.78
CA ASN A 94 4.93 -8.45 -11.49
C ASN A 94 5.89 -7.52 -10.74
N TRP A 95 7.04 -7.27 -11.34
CA TRP A 95 8.06 -6.36 -10.82
C TRP A 95 7.94 -5.03 -11.53
N PHE A 96 7.58 -3.99 -10.78
CA PHE A 96 7.44 -2.64 -11.28
C PHE A 96 8.64 -1.78 -10.91
N TYR A 97 9.12 -1.03 -11.88
CA TYR A 97 10.23 -0.07 -11.73
C TYR A 97 9.81 1.30 -12.29
N HIS A 98 10.45 2.37 -11.81
CA HIS A 98 10.24 3.70 -12.37
C HIS A 98 10.97 3.79 -13.73
N PRO A 99 10.39 4.39 -14.81
CA PRO A 99 11.05 4.44 -16.12
C PRO A 99 12.47 5.04 -16.10
N ASP A 100 12.71 5.99 -15.20
CA ASP A 100 14.03 6.63 -14.99
C ASP A 100 14.97 5.86 -14.02
N ASP A 101 14.58 4.67 -13.56
CA ASP A 101 15.35 3.84 -12.60
C ASP A 101 15.76 2.50 -13.27
N GLU A 102 16.81 2.58 -14.09
CA GLU A 102 17.39 1.42 -14.79
C GLU A 102 17.95 0.37 -13.81
N GLU A 103 18.51 0.80 -12.66
CA GLU A 103 19.05 -0.12 -11.65
C GLU A 103 17.95 -0.99 -11.05
N MET A 104 16.77 -0.42 -10.75
CA MET A 104 15.63 -1.20 -10.25
C MET A 104 15.08 -2.18 -11.30
N MET A 105 15.14 -1.83 -12.59
CA MET A 105 14.80 -2.74 -13.68
C MET A 105 15.77 -3.93 -13.73
N GLU A 106 17.08 -3.65 -13.78
CA GLU A 106 18.14 -4.66 -13.86
C GLU A 106 18.08 -5.63 -12.67
N ASN A 107 17.84 -5.12 -11.46
CA ASN A 107 17.62 -5.95 -10.27
C ASN A 107 16.47 -6.96 -10.47
N GLY A 108 15.36 -6.53 -11.06
CA GLY A 108 14.21 -7.40 -11.36
C GLY A 108 14.56 -8.47 -12.40
N GLU A 109 15.27 -8.09 -13.45
CA GLU A 109 15.76 -9.01 -14.50
C GLU A 109 16.75 -10.04 -13.94
N GLU A 110 17.63 -9.64 -13.03
CA GLU A 110 18.55 -10.54 -12.34
C GLU A 110 17.76 -11.60 -11.55
N PHE A 111 16.77 -11.19 -10.75
CA PHE A 111 15.92 -12.15 -10.03
C PHE A 111 15.16 -13.07 -10.98
N ALA A 112 14.57 -12.52 -12.05
CA ALA A 112 13.82 -13.31 -13.03
C ALA A 112 14.69 -14.40 -13.69
N GLY A 113 15.98 -14.12 -13.91
CA GLY A 113 16.93 -15.09 -14.48
C GLY A 113 17.17 -16.35 -13.65
N PHE A 114 16.79 -16.38 -12.37
CA PHE A 114 16.94 -17.54 -11.49
C PHE A 114 15.73 -18.50 -11.50
N PHE A 115 14.56 -18.09 -12.02
CA PHE A 115 13.30 -18.81 -11.84
C PHE A 115 12.55 -19.03 -13.16
N ASN A 116 11.73 -20.07 -13.22
CA ASN A 116 11.07 -20.50 -14.47
C ASN A 116 9.54 -20.25 -14.52
N TYR A 117 8.97 -19.58 -13.51
CA TYR A 117 7.57 -19.14 -13.52
C TYR A 117 7.43 -17.72 -14.10
N PRO A 118 6.22 -17.31 -14.52
CA PRO A 118 5.98 -15.96 -15.04
C PRO A 118 6.52 -14.86 -14.12
N PHE A 119 7.53 -14.14 -14.60
CA PHE A 119 8.14 -13.00 -13.92
C PHE A 119 8.18 -11.84 -14.90
N ASN A 120 7.26 -10.90 -14.71
CA ASN A 120 7.07 -9.79 -15.63
C ASN A 120 7.76 -8.54 -15.09
N ILE A 121 8.70 -8.00 -15.87
CA ILE A 121 9.31 -6.68 -15.61
C ILE A 121 8.45 -5.64 -16.32
N LYS A 122 7.93 -4.67 -15.57
CA LYS A 122 6.95 -3.69 -16.06
C LYS A 122 7.31 -2.29 -15.58
N GLU A 123 7.20 -1.29 -16.45
CA GLU A 123 7.24 0.09 -15.99
C GLU A 123 6.05 0.39 -15.07
N LYS A 124 6.30 1.15 -14.00
CA LYS A 124 5.27 1.51 -13.03
C LYS A 124 4.20 2.38 -13.70
N PRO A 125 2.91 1.99 -13.62
CA PRO A 125 1.84 2.84 -14.09
C PRO A 125 1.74 4.09 -13.22
N MET A 126 1.98 5.27 -13.80
CA MET A 126 1.87 6.55 -13.11
C MET A 126 0.39 6.88 -12.85
N VAL A 127 -0.08 6.67 -11.61
CA VAL A 127 -1.42 7.08 -11.20
C VAL A 127 -1.39 8.54 -10.75
N SER A 128 -1.83 9.44 -11.63
CA SER A 128 -1.85 10.88 -11.36
C SER A 128 -3.23 11.42 -10.95
N LYS A 129 -4.27 10.60 -11.13
CA LYS A 129 -5.64 10.88 -10.71
C LYS A 129 -6.39 9.57 -10.48
N PHE A 130 -7.34 9.60 -9.56
CA PHE A 130 -8.25 8.49 -9.32
C PHE A 130 -9.59 9.04 -8.84
N ILE A 131 -10.68 8.39 -9.25
CA ILE A 131 -12.03 8.67 -8.75
C ILE A 131 -12.75 7.33 -8.61
N ALA A 132 -13.20 7.03 -7.40
CA ALA A 132 -14.14 5.96 -7.10
C ALA A 132 -15.44 6.57 -6.57
N GLU A 133 -16.56 6.24 -7.21
CA GLU A 133 -17.87 6.77 -6.84
C GLU A 133 -18.35 6.23 -5.49
N ARG A 134 -19.11 7.06 -4.75
CA ARG A 134 -19.73 6.65 -3.50
C ARG A 134 -20.80 5.59 -3.74
N THR A 135 -20.85 4.60 -2.87
CA THR A 135 -21.95 3.64 -2.76
C THR A 135 -22.52 3.63 -1.34
N SER A 136 -23.47 2.75 -1.03
CA SER A 136 -24.00 2.62 0.33
C SER A 136 -22.94 2.18 1.36
N ASN A 137 -21.94 1.40 0.92
CA ASN A 137 -20.93 0.79 1.78
C ASN A 137 -19.49 1.23 1.46
N SER A 138 -19.28 1.99 0.39
CA SER A 138 -17.96 2.43 -0.05
C SER A 138 -17.92 3.96 -0.20
N PRO A 139 -16.82 4.61 0.20
CA PRO A 139 -16.74 6.06 0.17
C PRO A 139 -16.49 6.55 -1.26
N LEU A 140 -16.84 7.81 -1.51
CA LEU A 140 -16.19 8.57 -2.57
C LEU A 140 -14.71 8.63 -2.23
N VAL A 141 -13.85 8.25 -3.18
CA VAL A 141 -12.41 8.50 -3.08
C VAL A 141 -11.97 9.22 -4.33
N ASN A 142 -11.28 10.34 -4.18
CA ASN A 142 -10.60 10.96 -5.31
C ASN A 142 -9.30 11.62 -4.89
N PHE A 143 -8.37 11.66 -5.83
CA PHE A 143 -7.20 12.53 -5.75
C PHE A 143 -6.78 13.02 -7.14
N ASN A 144 -6.01 14.10 -7.16
CA ASN A 144 -5.53 14.72 -8.39
C ASN A 144 -4.09 15.25 -8.27
N GLN A 145 -3.51 15.65 -9.40
CA GLN A 145 -2.15 16.20 -9.47
C GLN A 145 -1.96 17.52 -8.70
N SER A 146 -3.05 18.22 -8.37
CA SER A 146 -2.99 19.45 -7.56
C SER A 146 -2.81 19.17 -6.07
N GLY A 147 -2.74 17.90 -5.66
CA GLY A 147 -2.50 17.48 -4.29
C GLY A 147 -3.77 17.39 -3.44
N GLU A 148 -4.96 17.49 -4.03
CA GLU A 148 -6.21 17.30 -3.29
C GLU A 148 -6.53 15.82 -3.16
N VAL A 149 -6.86 15.36 -1.96
CA VAL A 149 -7.34 14.01 -1.66
C VAL A 149 -8.64 14.13 -0.86
N ASN A 150 -9.72 13.52 -1.35
CA ASN A 150 -11.00 13.48 -0.65
C ASN A 150 -11.46 12.04 -0.44
N ILE A 151 -11.79 11.70 0.80
CA ILE A 151 -12.38 10.41 1.20
C ILE A 151 -13.68 10.70 1.94
N GLU A 152 -14.83 10.41 1.33
CA GLU A 152 -16.14 10.81 1.87
C GLU A 152 -17.22 9.73 1.80
N GLY A 153 -17.80 9.37 2.95
CA GLY A 153 -18.98 8.49 3.04
C GLY A 153 -18.83 7.31 4.00
N THR A 154 -19.39 6.17 3.64
CA THR A 154 -19.31 4.93 4.42
C THR A 154 -18.16 4.08 3.90
N SER A 155 -17.30 3.57 4.78
CA SER A 155 -16.18 2.71 4.40
C SER A 155 -16.22 1.37 5.14
N THR A 156 -17.17 0.54 4.71
CA THR A 156 -17.37 -0.82 5.19
C THR A 156 -17.42 -1.80 4.03
N ASN A 157 -16.74 -1.46 2.94
CA ASN A 157 -16.66 -2.29 1.76
C ASN A 157 -15.66 -3.42 2.05
N GLY A 158 -15.98 -4.63 1.58
CA GLY A 158 -15.09 -5.78 1.77
C GLY A 158 -13.84 -5.75 0.89
N LYS A 159 -13.61 -4.68 0.13
CA LYS A 159 -12.54 -4.55 -0.86
C LYS A 159 -11.80 -3.21 -0.77
N PRO A 160 -11.31 -2.81 0.41
CA PRO A 160 -10.70 -1.49 0.64
C PRO A 160 -9.58 -1.14 -0.34
N TRP A 161 -8.83 -2.14 -0.81
CA TRP A 161 -7.75 -1.94 -1.75
C TRP A 161 -8.21 -1.33 -3.08
N GLU A 162 -9.44 -1.63 -3.54
CA GLU A 162 -9.99 -1.03 -4.77
C GLU A 162 -10.16 0.50 -4.64
N TYR A 163 -10.23 1.02 -3.41
CA TYR A 163 -10.46 2.44 -3.13
C TYR A 163 -9.21 3.16 -2.63
N TYR A 164 -8.41 2.50 -1.79
CA TYR A 164 -7.32 3.15 -1.05
C TYR A 164 -5.93 2.86 -1.59
N TYR A 165 -5.73 1.71 -2.25
CA TYR A 165 -4.43 1.38 -2.81
C TYR A 165 -3.95 2.39 -3.86
N PRO A 166 -4.81 2.95 -4.74
CA PRO A 166 -4.41 4.01 -5.66
C PRO A 166 -3.80 5.25 -4.97
N ILE A 167 -4.29 5.61 -3.77
CA ILE A 167 -3.70 6.71 -2.99
C ILE A 167 -2.31 6.34 -2.50
N ILE A 168 -2.14 5.14 -1.95
CA ILE A 168 -0.85 4.66 -1.45
C ILE A 168 0.19 4.69 -2.58
N LEU A 169 -0.17 4.16 -3.75
CA LEU A 169 0.70 4.18 -4.94
C LEU A 169 1.11 5.60 -5.36
N TRP A 170 0.15 6.53 -5.33
CA TRP A 170 0.39 7.92 -5.68
C TRP A 170 1.31 8.63 -4.67
N LEU A 171 1.13 8.39 -3.37
CA LEU A 171 2.00 8.93 -2.32
C LEU A 171 3.44 8.42 -2.47
N ASP A 172 3.62 7.14 -2.80
CA ASP A 172 4.94 6.58 -3.08
C ASP A 172 5.59 7.23 -4.30
N THR A 173 4.82 7.59 -5.33
CA THR A 173 5.36 8.36 -6.48
C THR A 173 5.77 9.78 -6.08
N ILE A 174 4.99 10.47 -5.23
CA ILE A 174 5.31 11.84 -4.78
C ILE A 174 6.59 11.88 -3.95
N ARG A 175 6.80 10.89 -3.07
CA ARG A 175 7.96 10.83 -2.17
C ARG A 175 9.32 10.88 -2.89
N PHE A 176 9.36 10.50 -4.16
CA PHE A 176 10.58 10.47 -4.97
C PHE A 176 10.54 11.49 -6.12
N SER A 177 9.50 12.33 -6.16
CA SER A 177 9.46 13.44 -7.09
C SER A 177 10.45 14.52 -6.67
N LEU A 178 11.13 15.10 -7.65
CA LEU A 178 11.95 16.31 -7.45
C LEU A 178 11.10 17.58 -7.35
N LEU A 179 9.78 17.47 -7.54
CA LEU A 179 8.85 18.59 -7.48
C LEU A 179 8.19 18.65 -6.10
N ALA A 180 8.33 19.80 -5.45
CA ALA A 180 7.58 20.10 -4.24
C ALA A 180 6.06 20.05 -4.50
N VAL A 181 5.33 19.39 -3.61
CA VAL A 181 3.88 19.24 -3.68
C VAL A 181 3.26 19.70 -2.37
N LYS A 182 2.12 20.38 -2.48
CA LYS A 182 1.22 20.65 -1.37
C LYS A 182 0.04 19.70 -1.41
N ILE A 183 -0.07 18.82 -0.42
CA ILE A 183 -1.14 17.84 -0.30
C ILE A 183 -2.16 18.30 0.74
N LYS A 184 -3.43 18.33 0.34
CA LYS A 184 -4.57 18.61 1.21
C LYS A 184 -5.48 17.40 1.25
N VAL A 185 -5.69 16.87 2.45
CA VAL A 185 -6.44 15.64 2.65
C VAL A 185 -7.69 15.95 3.45
N ASP A 186 -8.86 15.74 2.84
CA ASP A 186 -10.15 15.82 3.49
C ASP A 186 -10.70 14.41 3.70
N ILE A 187 -10.86 13.99 4.96
CA ILE A 187 -11.47 12.71 5.32
C ILE A 187 -12.78 12.99 6.06
N TYR A 188 -13.91 12.60 5.46
CA TYR A 188 -15.22 12.63 6.09
C TYR A 188 -15.90 11.26 6.00
N LEU A 189 -15.73 10.44 7.03
CA LEU A 189 -16.38 9.14 7.10
C LEU A 189 -17.55 9.14 8.08
N ASN A 190 -18.66 8.50 7.70
CA ASN A 190 -19.83 8.34 8.56
C ASN A 190 -19.74 7.05 9.39
N ARG A 191 -19.15 6.01 8.80
CA ARG A 191 -18.93 4.68 9.39
C ARG A 191 -17.73 4.06 8.71
N ILE A 192 -16.87 3.37 9.47
CA ILE A 192 -15.71 2.65 8.94
C ILE A 192 -15.48 1.36 9.72
N ASP A 193 -15.32 0.24 9.02
CA ASP A 193 -14.98 -1.03 9.68
C ASP A 193 -13.48 -1.16 9.95
N LYS A 194 -13.11 -2.17 10.74
CA LYS A 194 -11.72 -2.39 11.15
C LYS A 194 -10.77 -2.62 9.98
N LEU A 195 -11.24 -3.31 8.92
CA LEU A 195 -10.41 -3.62 7.76
C LEU A 195 -10.06 -2.32 7.02
N ASN A 196 -11.05 -1.48 6.74
CA ASN A 196 -10.85 -0.20 6.07
C ASN A 196 -10.02 0.78 6.93
N GLN A 197 -10.13 0.72 8.27
CA GLN A 197 -9.30 1.54 9.17
C GLN A 197 -7.79 1.28 8.98
N TYR A 198 -7.37 0.06 8.66
CA TYR A 198 -5.95 -0.23 8.39
C TYR A 198 -5.43 0.52 7.16
N TYR A 199 -6.25 0.67 6.12
CA TYR A 199 -5.87 1.42 4.92
C TYR A 199 -5.81 2.92 5.17
N ILE A 200 -6.73 3.47 5.97
CA ILE A 200 -6.64 4.88 6.38
C ILE A 200 -5.35 5.12 7.18
N LYS A 201 -4.97 4.19 8.07
CA LYS A 201 -3.68 4.25 8.78
C LYS A 201 -2.50 4.19 7.81
N ALA A 202 -2.52 3.32 6.82
CA ALA A 202 -1.47 3.23 5.81
C ALA A 202 -1.35 4.53 4.98
N ILE A 203 -2.47 5.14 4.59
CA ILE A 203 -2.49 6.44 3.91
C ILE A 203 -1.87 7.53 4.79
N VAL A 204 -2.26 7.61 6.06
CA VAL A 204 -1.68 8.58 7.01
C VAL A 204 -0.18 8.35 7.18
N SER A 205 0.29 7.11 7.32
CA SER A 205 1.73 6.82 7.35
C SER A 205 2.44 7.19 6.05
N GLY A 206 1.82 6.98 4.88
CA GLY A 206 2.38 7.42 3.60
C GLY A 206 2.49 8.95 3.51
N LEU A 207 1.47 9.67 3.96
CA LEU A 207 1.46 11.13 4.03
C LEU A 207 2.55 11.68 4.95
N GLU A 208 2.85 11.01 6.07
CA GLU A 208 3.97 11.37 6.95
C GLU A 208 5.30 11.26 6.22
N LEU A 209 5.52 10.17 5.49
CA LEU A 209 6.75 9.97 4.72
C LEU A 209 6.91 11.02 3.62
N VAL A 210 5.81 11.44 2.98
CA VAL A 210 5.82 12.52 2.00
C VAL A 210 6.09 13.88 2.66
N LYS A 211 5.53 14.15 3.84
CA LYS A 211 5.80 15.38 4.59
C LYS A 211 7.25 15.48 5.08
N ASP A 212 7.92 14.35 5.26
CA ASP A 212 9.31 14.30 5.74
C ASP A 212 10.36 14.51 4.63
N THR A 213 9.95 14.56 3.35
CA THR A 213 10.82 14.97 2.26
C THR A 213 10.88 16.50 2.14
N GLU A 214 12.02 17.04 1.74
CA GLU A 214 12.26 18.48 1.61
C GLU A 214 11.21 19.15 0.70
N ASP A 215 10.76 20.36 1.06
CA ASP A 215 9.80 21.21 0.33
C ASP A 215 8.34 20.73 0.21
N ASN A 216 7.99 19.54 0.68
CA ASN A 216 6.60 19.07 0.66
C ASN A 216 5.77 19.61 1.84
N GLU A 217 4.53 20.02 1.56
CA GLU A 217 3.56 20.43 2.57
C GLU A 217 2.39 19.44 2.61
N VAL A 218 2.01 18.99 3.80
CA VAL A 218 0.84 18.11 3.97
C VAL A 218 -0.07 18.69 5.06
N GLU A 219 -1.36 18.83 4.76
CA GLU A 219 -2.40 19.14 5.74
C GLU A 219 -3.57 18.15 5.66
N LEU A 220 -4.11 17.78 6.82
CA LEU A 220 -5.23 16.84 6.92
C LEU A 220 -6.39 17.40 7.73
N VAL A 221 -7.60 17.33 7.18
CA VAL A 221 -8.85 17.67 7.88
C VAL A 221 -9.66 16.39 8.09
N TRP A 222 -9.87 16.04 9.37
CA TRP A 222 -10.72 14.93 9.78
C TRP A 222 -12.09 15.45 10.20
N LYS A 223 -13.07 15.26 9.31
CA LYS A 223 -14.47 15.61 9.52
C LYS A 223 -15.20 14.44 10.16
N TYR A 224 -15.97 14.72 11.21
CA TYR A 224 -16.73 13.70 11.94
C TYR A 224 -18.13 14.19 12.28
N SER A 225 -19.10 13.27 12.20
CA SER A 225 -20.50 13.52 12.57
C SER A 225 -20.93 12.83 13.86
N ASN A 226 -20.13 11.89 14.38
CA ASN A 226 -20.41 11.13 15.60
C ASN A 226 -19.13 10.85 16.41
N ASN A 227 -19.30 10.40 17.67
CA ASN A 227 -18.18 10.16 18.58
C ASN A 227 -17.32 8.96 18.20
N GLU A 228 -17.89 7.95 17.53
CA GLU A 228 -17.14 6.77 17.08
C GLU A 228 -16.09 7.16 16.03
N ILE A 229 -16.50 7.89 14.99
CA ILE A 229 -15.59 8.39 13.95
C ILE A 229 -14.56 9.36 14.53
N LYS A 230 -14.95 10.19 15.50
CA LYS A 230 -14.00 11.05 16.20
C LYS A 230 -12.92 10.22 16.90
N SER A 231 -13.33 9.22 17.68
CA SER A 231 -12.40 8.35 18.41
C SER A 231 -11.46 7.57 17.49
N ILE A 232 -11.92 7.17 16.30
CA ILE A 232 -11.08 6.53 15.29
C ILE A 232 -10.05 7.53 14.75
N GLY A 233 -10.48 8.76 14.44
CA GLY A 233 -9.58 9.82 14.03
C GLY A 233 -8.54 10.12 15.11
N ASP A 234 -8.94 10.13 16.39
CA ASP A 234 -8.01 10.31 17.51
C ASP A 234 -6.95 9.20 17.56
N ASP A 235 -7.33 7.93 17.39
CA ASP A 235 -6.39 6.79 17.36
C ASP A 235 -5.38 6.88 16.20
N ILE A 236 -5.83 7.38 15.05
CA ILE A 236 -5.01 7.46 13.84
C ILE A 236 -4.10 8.69 13.86
N LEU A 237 -4.64 9.88 14.22
CA LEU A 237 -3.97 11.16 13.98
C LEU A 237 -3.24 11.72 15.19
N LEU A 238 -3.64 11.42 16.43
CA LEU A 238 -2.98 12.03 17.60
C LEU A 238 -1.50 11.64 17.76
N LYS A 239 -1.10 10.52 17.16
CA LYS A 239 0.31 10.09 17.13
C LYS A 239 1.04 10.58 15.88
N SER A 240 0.33 11.25 14.97
CA SER A 240 0.88 11.67 13.69
C SER A 240 1.64 12.98 13.80
N THR A 241 2.66 13.14 12.97
CA THR A 241 3.41 14.41 12.82
C THR A 241 2.81 15.34 11.77
N ILE A 242 1.77 14.90 11.05
CA ILE A 242 1.07 15.74 10.04
C ILE A 242 0.32 16.87 10.72
N PRO A 243 0.40 18.12 10.22
CA PRO A 243 -0.55 19.17 10.58
C PRO A 243 -2.00 18.74 10.30
N PHE A 244 -2.80 18.52 11.34
CA PHE A 244 -4.20 18.11 11.19
C PHE A 244 -5.20 19.00 11.93
N LYS A 245 -6.47 18.96 11.50
CA LYS A 245 -7.61 19.60 12.16
C LYS A 245 -8.78 18.64 12.28
N PHE A 246 -9.45 18.67 13.41
CA PHE A 246 -10.75 18.00 13.59
C PHE A 246 -11.88 18.99 13.35
N GLU A 247 -12.83 18.60 12.50
CA GLU A 247 -14.00 19.41 12.17
C GLU A 247 -15.28 18.63 12.44
N LYS A 248 -16.14 19.14 13.32
CA LYS A 248 -17.44 18.52 13.57
C LYS A 248 -18.42 18.99 12.49
N VAL A 249 -18.97 18.04 11.73
CA VAL A 249 -19.95 18.31 10.68
C VAL A 249 -21.33 17.80 11.09
N GLN A 250 -22.38 18.52 10.70
CA GLN A 250 -23.76 18.04 10.87
C GLN A 250 -24.04 16.96 9.83
N GLN A 251 -24.72 15.87 10.20
CA GLN A 251 -25.16 14.90 9.21
C GLN A 251 -26.06 15.61 8.19
N PRO A 252 -25.86 15.41 6.87
CA PRO A 252 -26.86 15.86 5.90
C PRO A 252 -28.21 15.25 6.30
N GLN A 253 -29.24 16.10 6.40
CA GLN A 253 -30.61 15.66 6.64
C GLN A 253 -31.10 14.72 5.54
#